data_AF-A0A8K0WN23-F1
#
_entry.id   AF-A0A8K0WN23-F1
#
_cell.length_a   1.000
_cell.length_b   1.000
_cell.length_c   1.000
_cell.angle_alpha   90.00
_cell.angle_beta   90.00
_cell.angle_gamma   90.00
#
_symmetry.space_group_name_H-M   'P 1'
#
loop_
_entity.id
_entity.type
_entity.pdbx_description
1 polymer ?
#
loop_
_entity_poly.entity_id
_entity_poly.type
_entity_poly.pdbx_seq_one_letter_code
_entity_poly.pdbx_strand_id
1 'polypeptide(L)'
;MKGRKRARLPWVPKPSLPVDDTADLPKLMGFRGAECRGPPMLAPDSIQSFLQSASSLSKTGHELDMLCRRHQIDNPLYALLMAIDPTSGSSMLHAVVDAGNIEGLCGIRTAFGPNLLTRQGTYRLVQVFMTHQDKVGNNAMHRAVQTGRLDMVRDLYRFFCLRPMQDERQGAPPDDPSAPENWVFTDEVWHMATRPLLFLCAKNRAGRDVVEEARIRGQEEITQFLERIVKGLDPNLRRTREGEMERMERGLRRNFHFLGSDGKEVEDSDSGIYAEDTQEGGGQDS
;
A
#
# COMPACT_ATOMS: atom_id res chain seq x y z
N MET A 1 19.81 21.83 40.13
CA MET A 1 19.55 21.51 38.71
C MET A 1 18.04 21.46 38.50
N LYS A 2 17.46 22.44 37.78
CA LYS A 2 16.01 22.52 37.55
C LYS A 2 15.63 21.61 36.37
N GLY A 3 14.79 20.62 36.61
CA GLY A 3 14.28 19.71 35.59
C GLY A 3 13.49 20.46 34.52
N ARG A 4 13.93 20.36 33.27
CA ARG A 4 13.18 20.84 32.10
C ARG A 4 11.94 19.97 31.92
N LYS A 5 10.76 20.52 32.23
CA LYS A 5 9.48 19.95 31.80
C LYS A 5 9.46 19.98 30.26
N ARG A 6 9.40 18.80 29.64
CA ARG A 6 9.10 18.69 28.20
C ARG A 6 7.68 19.21 27.98
N ALA A 7 7.57 20.33 27.29
CA ALA A 7 6.28 20.83 26.82
C ALA A 7 5.69 19.79 25.86
N ARG A 8 4.47 19.31 26.16
CA ARG A 8 3.68 18.56 25.19
C ARG A 8 3.24 19.55 24.11
N LEU A 9 3.76 19.38 22.90
CA LEU A 9 3.35 20.18 21.75
C LEU A 9 1.85 19.94 21.45
N PRO A 10 1.10 20.99 21.11
CA PRO A 10 -0.31 20.87 20.78
C PRO A 10 -0.46 20.12 19.45
N TRP A 11 -1.06 18.93 19.52
CA TRP A 11 -1.75 18.18 18.48
C TRP A 11 -1.65 18.74 17.05
N VAL A 12 -0.75 18.17 16.26
CA VAL A 12 -0.95 18.06 14.80
C VAL A 12 -1.94 16.91 14.59
N PRO A 13 -3.04 17.07 13.84
CA PRO A 13 -3.92 15.95 13.51
C PRO A 13 -3.06 14.93 12.76
N LYS A 14 -2.93 13.72 13.30
CA LYS A 14 -2.34 12.60 12.56
C LYS A 14 -3.17 12.44 11.28
N PRO A 15 -2.61 12.60 10.07
CA PRO A 15 -3.25 12.01 8.91
C PRO A 15 -3.06 10.50 9.08
N SER A 16 -4.07 9.84 9.65
CA SER A 16 -4.22 8.41 9.50
C SER A 16 -4.39 8.14 8.02
N LEU A 17 -3.66 7.18 7.47
CA LEU A 17 -4.26 6.44 6.38
C LEU A 17 -5.51 5.76 6.97
N PRO A 18 -6.67 5.85 6.30
CA PRO A 18 -6.83 6.36 4.95
C PRO A 18 -7.08 7.86 4.87
N VAL A 19 -6.82 8.35 3.67
CA VAL A 19 -7.10 9.71 3.24
C VAL A 19 -8.61 9.87 3.25
N ASP A 20 -9.13 10.46 4.33
CA ASP A 20 -10.57 10.58 4.56
C ASP A 20 -11.27 11.48 3.51
N ASP A 21 -10.51 12.26 2.73
CA ASP A 21 -11.00 13.18 1.70
C ASP A 21 -10.28 13.01 0.35
N THR A 22 -11.05 12.74 -0.71
CA THR A 22 -10.56 12.72 -2.11
C THR A 22 -9.89 14.03 -2.55
N ALA A 23 -10.16 15.16 -1.88
CA ALA A 23 -9.50 16.44 -2.13
C ALA A 23 -7.99 16.42 -1.78
N ASP A 24 -7.52 15.45 -1.01
CA ASP A 24 -6.10 15.28 -0.66
C ASP A 24 -5.34 14.38 -1.66
N LEU A 25 -6.02 13.75 -2.64
CA LEU A 25 -5.40 12.95 -3.70
C LEU A 25 -4.27 13.67 -4.47
N PRO A 26 -4.42 14.95 -4.87
CA PRO A 26 -3.32 15.71 -5.48
C PRO A 26 -2.10 15.88 -4.55
N LYS A 27 -2.33 15.98 -3.23
CA LYS A 27 -1.29 16.14 -2.21
C LYS A 27 -0.49 14.84 -1.99
N LEU A 28 -1.14 13.69 -2.12
CA LEU A 28 -0.54 12.35 -2.00
C LEU A 28 0.43 11.99 -3.11
N MET A 29 0.24 12.55 -4.30
CA MET A 29 1.04 12.22 -5.46
C MET A 29 2.30 13.09 -5.62
N GLY A 30 2.58 14.01 -4.68
CA GLY A 30 3.72 14.93 -4.78
C GLY A 30 3.65 15.88 -5.98
N PHE A 31 2.44 16.17 -6.49
CA PHE A 31 2.26 17.08 -7.63
C PHE A 31 2.49 18.54 -7.18
N ARG A 32 3.72 19.05 -7.34
CA ARG A 32 3.99 20.49 -7.36
C ARG A 32 3.80 20.98 -8.79
N GLY A 33 2.71 21.70 -9.06
CA GLY A 33 2.55 22.41 -10.32
C GLY A 33 1.22 23.13 -10.41
N ALA A 34 1.24 24.46 -10.23
CA ALA A 34 0.08 25.34 -10.26
C ALA A 34 -0.56 25.50 -11.66
N GLU A 35 -0.13 24.76 -12.69
CA GLU A 35 -0.56 24.98 -14.07
C GLU A 35 -1.05 23.74 -14.83
N CYS A 36 -0.92 22.52 -14.27
CA CYS A 36 -1.56 21.36 -14.88
C CYS A 36 -3.01 21.28 -14.38
N ARG A 37 -3.99 21.65 -15.22
CA ARG A 37 -5.37 21.24 -15.00
C ARG A 37 -5.38 19.72 -14.92
N GLY A 38 -5.49 19.18 -13.70
CA GLY A 38 -5.76 17.76 -13.51
C GLY A 38 -6.99 17.37 -14.34
N PRO A 39 -7.08 16.12 -14.81
CA PRO A 39 -8.22 15.70 -15.59
C PRO A 39 -9.51 15.90 -14.76
N PRO A 40 -10.65 16.19 -15.42
CA PRO A 40 -11.89 16.49 -14.72
C PRO A 40 -12.24 15.34 -13.77
N MET A 41 -12.59 15.69 -12.52
CA MET A 41 -13.06 14.70 -11.55
C MET A 41 -14.27 13.96 -12.12
N LEU A 42 -14.27 12.63 -11.98
CA LEU A 42 -15.46 11.84 -12.29
C LEU A 42 -16.58 12.23 -11.30
N ALA A 43 -17.81 12.33 -11.81
CA ALA A 43 -18.95 12.56 -10.94
C ALA A 43 -19.10 11.38 -9.95
N PRO A 44 -19.48 11.61 -8.68
CA PRO A 44 -19.67 10.56 -7.68
C PRO A 44 -20.53 9.39 -8.16
N ASP A 45 -21.63 9.69 -8.86
CA ASP A 45 -22.54 8.67 -9.40
C ASP A 45 -21.87 7.80 -10.47
N SER A 46 -20.99 8.38 -11.28
CA SER A 46 -20.20 7.64 -12.27
C SER A 46 -19.18 6.73 -11.61
N ILE A 47 -18.54 7.18 -10.52
CA ILE A 47 -17.63 6.35 -9.72
C ILE A 47 -18.42 5.20 -9.09
N GLN A 48 -19.55 5.48 -8.46
CA GLN A 48 -20.37 4.46 -7.80
C GLN A 48 -20.91 3.44 -8.79
N SER A 49 -21.46 3.88 -9.93
CA SER A 49 -21.93 2.99 -10.99
C SER A 49 -20.81 2.11 -11.53
N PHE A 50 -19.61 2.67 -11.72
CA PHE A 50 -18.45 1.92 -12.17
C PHE A 50 -18.00 0.89 -11.12
N LEU A 51 -17.90 1.27 -9.85
CA LEU A 51 -17.56 0.35 -8.76
C LEU A 51 -18.60 -0.76 -8.57
N GLN A 52 -19.89 -0.45 -8.71
CA GLN A 52 -20.96 -1.45 -8.63
C GLN A 52 -20.91 -2.44 -9.80
N SER A 53 -20.51 -1.97 -10.99
CA SER A 53 -20.34 -2.83 -12.16
C SER A 53 -19.17 -3.82 -12.01
N ALA A 54 -18.25 -3.61 -11.05
CA ALA A 54 -17.02 -4.38 -10.84
C ALA A 54 -17.20 -5.90 -10.72
N SER A 55 -18.35 -6.33 -10.24
CA SER A 55 -18.75 -7.74 -10.15
C SER A 55 -18.96 -8.42 -11.51
N SER A 56 -19.31 -7.65 -12.55
CA SER A 56 -19.48 -8.13 -13.94
C SER A 56 -18.26 -7.89 -14.84
N LEU A 57 -17.20 -7.27 -14.31
CA LEU A 57 -16.04 -6.82 -15.08
C LEU A 57 -15.02 -7.94 -15.34
N SER A 58 -15.37 -9.00 -16.07
CA SER A 58 -14.36 -9.91 -16.67
C SER A 58 -13.45 -9.20 -17.70
N LYS A 59 -13.63 -7.88 -17.89
CA LYS A 59 -12.97 -7.04 -18.90
C LYS A 59 -12.31 -5.77 -18.31
N THR A 60 -12.04 -5.72 -17.00
CA THR A 60 -11.57 -4.50 -16.29
C THR A 60 -10.34 -3.85 -16.92
N GLY A 61 -9.35 -4.62 -17.41
CA GLY A 61 -8.12 -4.03 -17.93
C GLY A 61 -8.38 -3.19 -19.18
N HIS A 62 -9.20 -3.70 -20.10
CA HIS A 62 -9.56 -3.01 -21.32
C HIS A 62 -10.56 -1.88 -21.05
N GLU A 63 -11.54 -2.08 -20.17
CA GLU A 63 -12.51 -1.03 -19.83
C GLU A 63 -11.88 0.11 -19.03
N LEU A 64 -10.93 -0.18 -18.14
CA LEU A 64 -10.13 0.83 -17.47
C LEU A 64 -9.24 1.57 -18.47
N ASP A 65 -8.60 0.88 -19.41
CA ASP A 65 -7.84 1.52 -20.50
C ASP A 65 -8.76 2.43 -21.34
N MET A 66 -9.97 1.96 -21.67
CA MET A 66 -10.98 2.74 -22.39
C MET A 66 -11.45 3.96 -21.59
N LEU A 67 -11.63 3.83 -20.27
CA LEU A 67 -12.01 4.92 -19.38
C LEU A 67 -10.87 5.96 -19.32
N CYS A 68 -9.63 5.51 -19.20
CA CYS A 68 -8.46 6.39 -19.24
C CYS A 68 -8.38 7.14 -20.57
N ARG A 69 -8.53 6.45 -21.71
CA ARG A 69 -8.55 7.08 -23.04
C ARG A 69 -9.71 8.06 -23.21
N ARG A 70 -10.92 7.68 -22.78
CA ARG A 70 -12.13 8.52 -22.89
C ARG A 70 -12.01 9.82 -22.11
N HIS A 71 -11.37 9.77 -20.96
CA HIS A 71 -11.19 10.92 -20.07
C HIS A 71 -9.84 11.62 -20.23
N GLN A 72 -9.03 11.22 -21.24
CA GLN A 72 -7.67 11.75 -21.47
C GLN A 72 -6.81 11.67 -20.20
N ILE A 73 -6.98 10.60 -19.43
CA ILE A 73 -6.19 10.34 -18.23
C ILE A 73 -4.94 9.60 -18.68
N ASP A 74 -3.84 10.34 -18.83
CA ASP A 74 -2.54 9.81 -19.28
C ASP A 74 -1.91 8.80 -18.30
N ASN A 75 -2.49 8.67 -17.10
CA ASN A 75 -2.01 7.75 -16.07
C ASN A 75 -3.17 6.91 -15.51
N PRO A 76 -3.26 5.60 -15.86
CA PRO A 76 -4.33 4.74 -15.37
C PRO A 76 -4.37 4.60 -13.86
N LEU A 77 -3.25 4.86 -13.18
CA LEU A 77 -3.18 4.91 -11.73
C LEU A 77 -3.92 6.13 -11.16
N TYR A 78 -3.89 7.25 -11.88
CA TYR A 78 -4.68 8.42 -11.53
C TYR A 78 -6.18 8.11 -11.64
N ALA A 79 -6.62 7.43 -12.71
CA ALA A 79 -8.02 7.02 -12.86
C ALA A 79 -8.47 6.10 -11.71
N LEU A 80 -7.60 5.17 -11.29
CA LEU A 80 -7.88 4.23 -10.20
C LEU A 80 -7.94 4.89 -8.82
N LEU A 81 -7.07 5.87 -8.57
CA LEU A 81 -7.11 6.67 -7.35
C LEU A 81 -8.33 7.61 -7.31
N MET A 82 -8.79 8.07 -8.48
CA MET A 82 -10.02 8.85 -8.60
C MET A 82 -11.29 8.01 -8.44
N ALA A 83 -11.21 6.68 -8.60
CA ALA A 83 -12.31 5.75 -8.41
C ALA A 83 -12.42 5.27 -6.94
N ILE A 84 -12.43 6.23 -6.00
CA ILE A 84 -12.75 5.98 -4.59
C ILE A 84 -14.20 6.38 -4.37
N ASP A 85 -15.03 5.44 -3.90
CA ASP A 85 -16.39 5.75 -3.48
C ASP A 85 -16.36 6.75 -2.32
N PRO A 86 -16.91 7.98 -2.48
CA PRO A 86 -16.87 8.98 -1.43
C PRO A 86 -17.68 8.56 -0.19
N THR A 87 -18.61 7.59 -0.31
CA THR A 87 -19.44 7.15 0.82
C THR A 87 -18.67 6.19 1.71
N SER A 88 -18.17 5.09 1.15
CA SER A 88 -17.45 4.03 1.89
C SER A 88 -15.95 4.27 2.00
N GLY A 89 -15.36 5.09 1.14
CA GLY A 89 -13.91 5.19 0.96
C GLY A 89 -13.31 4.00 0.21
N SER A 90 -14.12 3.05 -0.27
CA SER A 90 -13.63 1.88 -1.00
C SER A 90 -13.13 2.29 -2.39
N SER A 91 -11.92 1.85 -2.73
CA SER A 91 -11.39 1.98 -4.09
C SER A 91 -11.88 0.86 -5.01
N MET A 92 -11.63 0.99 -6.31
CA MET A 92 -11.89 -0.09 -7.28
C MET A 92 -11.25 -1.42 -6.90
N LEU A 93 -10.08 -1.41 -6.26
CA LEU A 93 -9.44 -2.63 -5.78
C LEU A 93 -10.27 -3.34 -4.71
N HIS A 94 -10.87 -2.58 -3.79
CA HIS A 94 -11.77 -3.15 -2.78
C HIS A 94 -12.97 -3.82 -3.43
N ALA A 95 -13.61 -3.13 -4.39
CA ALA A 95 -14.78 -3.67 -5.11
C ALA A 95 -14.46 -4.93 -5.91
N VAL A 96 -13.33 -4.96 -6.61
CA VAL A 96 -12.86 -6.15 -7.36
C VAL A 96 -12.59 -7.33 -6.43
N VAL A 97 -11.97 -7.06 -5.28
CA VAL A 97 -11.66 -8.10 -4.28
C VAL A 97 -12.94 -8.60 -3.61
N ASP A 98 -13.85 -7.71 -3.19
CA ASP A 98 -15.13 -8.08 -2.57
C ASP A 98 -15.98 -8.94 -3.53
N ALA A 99 -15.91 -8.67 -4.83
CA ALA A 99 -16.55 -9.49 -5.86
C ALA A 99 -15.83 -10.82 -6.14
N GLY A 100 -14.61 -11.03 -5.63
CA GLY A 100 -13.79 -12.19 -5.95
C GLY A 100 -13.35 -12.23 -7.42
N ASN A 101 -13.26 -11.08 -8.09
CA ASN A 101 -13.02 -11.02 -9.52
C ASN A 101 -11.51 -11.06 -9.82
N ILE A 102 -10.94 -12.27 -9.93
CA ILE A 102 -9.51 -12.50 -10.20
C ILE A 102 -9.11 -11.90 -11.56
N GLU A 103 -9.91 -12.08 -12.60
CA GLU A 103 -9.67 -11.44 -13.91
C GLU A 103 -9.65 -9.90 -13.79
N GLY A 104 -10.53 -9.37 -12.93
CA GLY A 104 -10.59 -7.98 -12.53
C GLY A 104 -9.25 -7.48 -11.97
N LEU A 105 -8.69 -8.24 -11.04
CA LEU A 105 -7.40 -8.00 -10.42
C LEU A 105 -6.25 -8.09 -11.43
N CYS A 106 -6.31 -9.06 -12.36
CA CYS A 106 -5.38 -9.16 -13.47
C CYS A 106 -5.41 -7.93 -14.36
N GLY A 107 -6.61 -7.46 -14.74
CA GLY A 107 -6.76 -6.25 -15.54
C GLY A 107 -6.16 -5.02 -14.86
N ILE A 108 -6.38 -4.85 -13.55
CA ILE A 108 -5.74 -3.79 -12.74
C ILE A 108 -4.21 -3.91 -12.84
N ARG A 109 -3.66 -5.09 -12.59
CA ARG A 109 -2.21 -5.30 -12.64
C ARG A 109 -1.64 -5.05 -14.03
N THR A 110 -2.28 -5.54 -15.08
CA THR A 110 -1.86 -5.33 -16.47
C THR A 110 -1.88 -3.85 -16.84
N ALA A 111 -2.88 -3.08 -16.37
CA ALA A 111 -2.92 -1.63 -16.58
C ALA A 111 -1.72 -0.91 -15.96
N PHE A 112 -1.11 -1.48 -14.92
CA PHE A 112 0.15 -0.99 -14.35
C PHE A 112 1.41 -1.56 -15.02
N GLY A 113 1.33 -2.76 -15.60
CA GLY A 113 2.45 -3.58 -16.07
C GLY A 113 3.49 -2.89 -16.97
N PRO A 114 3.11 -2.18 -18.05
CA PRO A 114 4.07 -1.52 -18.94
C PRO A 114 4.90 -0.42 -18.25
N ASN A 115 4.33 0.19 -17.22
CA ASN A 115 4.88 1.36 -16.54
C ASN A 115 5.58 1.01 -15.21
N LEU A 116 5.29 -0.16 -14.63
CA LEU A 116 5.86 -0.62 -13.36
C LEU A 116 7.35 -0.97 -13.46
N LEU A 117 7.78 -1.56 -14.58
CA LEU A 117 9.16 -1.97 -14.78
C LEU A 117 10.06 -0.84 -15.31
N THR A 118 9.47 0.16 -15.96
CA THR A 118 10.21 1.19 -16.70
C THR A 118 10.36 2.51 -15.94
N ARG A 119 9.51 2.78 -14.94
CA ARG A 119 9.55 4.03 -14.17
C ARG A 119 9.47 3.75 -12.66
N GLN A 120 10.56 4.01 -11.94
CA GLN A 120 10.63 3.86 -10.47
C GLN A 120 9.48 4.59 -9.72
N GLY A 121 8.93 5.67 -10.29
CA GLY A 121 7.79 6.39 -9.73
C GLY A 121 6.47 5.60 -9.72
N THR A 122 6.24 4.72 -10.69
CA THR A 122 4.99 3.95 -10.82
C THR A 122 4.86 2.92 -9.69
N TYR A 123 5.97 2.35 -9.22
CA TYR A 123 5.95 1.38 -8.13
C TYR A 123 5.40 1.97 -6.83
N ARG A 124 5.84 3.19 -6.51
CA ARG A 124 5.38 3.92 -5.31
C ARG A 124 3.88 4.10 -5.33
N LEU A 125 3.35 4.51 -6.48
CA LEU A 125 1.93 4.75 -6.66
C LEU A 125 1.09 3.47 -6.54
N VAL A 126 1.58 2.33 -7.06
CA VAL A 126 0.90 1.04 -6.88
C VAL A 126 0.86 0.64 -5.42
N GLN A 127 1.94 0.89 -4.66
CA GLN A 127 1.93 0.63 -3.22
C GLN A 127 0.88 1.46 -2.50
N VAL A 128 0.79 2.78 -2.79
CA VAL A 128 -0.26 3.64 -2.21
C VAL A 128 -1.65 3.10 -2.51
N PHE A 129 -1.90 2.72 -3.77
CA PHE A 129 -3.19 2.16 -4.17
C PHE A 129 -3.52 0.85 -3.44
N MET A 130 -2.53 -0.05 -3.29
CA MET A 130 -2.72 -1.35 -2.62
C MET A 130 -2.86 -1.21 -1.10
N THR A 131 -2.17 -0.25 -0.48
CA THR A 131 -2.27 0.03 0.97
C THR A 131 -3.41 0.98 1.32
N HIS A 132 -4.16 1.48 0.34
CA HIS A 132 -5.34 2.31 0.56
C HIS A 132 -6.30 1.58 1.50
N GLN A 133 -6.82 2.29 2.50
CA GLN A 133 -7.82 1.79 3.43
C GLN A 133 -9.16 2.48 3.12
N ASP A 134 -10.26 1.78 3.31
CA ASP A 134 -11.59 2.41 3.26
C ASP A 134 -11.93 3.12 4.57
N LYS A 135 -13.11 3.74 4.69
CA LYS A 135 -13.52 4.44 5.91
C LYS A 135 -13.71 3.51 7.12
N VAL A 136 -13.65 2.19 6.99
CA VAL A 136 -13.60 1.27 8.15
C VAL A 136 -12.17 0.82 8.45
N GLY A 137 -11.18 1.34 7.73
CA GLY A 137 -9.77 1.01 7.88
C GLY A 137 -9.37 -0.30 7.21
N ASN A 138 -10.25 -0.94 6.44
CA ASN A 138 -9.89 -2.16 5.73
C ASN A 138 -9.12 -1.77 4.47
N ASN A 139 -7.96 -2.38 4.27
CA ASN A 139 -7.32 -2.39 2.95
C ASN A 139 -7.87 -3.57 2.11
N ALA A 140 -7.42 -3.67 0.86
CA ALA A 140 -7.84 -4.76 -0.03
C ALA A 140 -7.54 -6.17 0.53
N MET A 141 -6.47 -6.36 1.31
CA MET A 141 -6.17 -7.66 1.91
C MET A 141 -7.16 -8.03 3.02
N HIS A 142 -7.61 -7.06 3.81
CA HIS A 142 -8.71 -7.29 4.76
C HIS A 142 -9.96 -7.75 4.01
N ARG A 143 -10.32 -7.07 2.92
CA ARG A 143 -11.47 -7.45 2.09
C ARG A 143 -11.33 -8.88 1.54
N ALA A 144 -10.16 -9.24 1.02
CA ALA A 144 -9.88 -10.59 0.51
C ALA A 144 -10.09 -11.66 1.58
N VAL A 145 -9.55 -11.44 2.79
CA VAL A 145 -9.80 -12.30 3.95
C VAL A 145 -11.29 -12.38 4.27
N GLN A 146 -12.01 -11.25 4.28
CA GLN A 146 -13.45 -11.25 4.58
C GLN A 146 -14.27 -12.13 3.61
N THR A 147 -13.84 -12.27 2.35
CA THR A 147 -14.47 -13.18 1.38
C THR A 147 -14.18 -14.66 1.62
N GLY A 148 -13.14 -15.00 2.38
CA GLY A 148 -12.73 -16.40 2.61
C GLY A 148 -12.04 -17.07 1.42
N ARG A 149 -11.54 -16.27 0.47
CA ARG A 149 -10.90 -16.76 -0.77
C ARG A 149 -9.39 -16.73 -0.67
N LEU A 150 -8.79 -17.89 -0.39
CA LEU A 150 -7.32 -18.03 -0.28
C LEU A 150 -6.59 -17.70 -1.59
N ASP A 151 -7.17 -18.04 -2.73
CA ASP A 151 -6.67 -17.69 -4.06
C ASP A 151 -6.55 -16.16 -4.23
N MET A 152 -7.60 -15.42 -3.87
CA MET A 152 -7.59 -13.95 -3.90
C MET A 152 -6.56 -13.36 -2.93
N VAL A 153 -6.46 -13.89 -1.71
CA VAL A 153 -5.43 -13.48 -0.73
C VAL A 153 -4.03 -13.69 -1.29
N ARG A 154 -3.78 -14.84 -1.92
CA ARG A 154 -2.49 -15.18 -2.54
C ARG A 154 -2.17 -14.25 -3.71
N ASP A 155 -3.09 -14.07 -4.65
CA ASP A 155 -2.85 -13.25 -5.84
C ASP A 155 -2.71 -11.77 -5.50
N LEU A 156 -3.45 -11.26 -4.52
CA LEU A 156 -3.29 -9.90 -4.03
C LEU A 156 -1.91 -9.69 -3.38
N TYR A 157 -1.44 -10.66 -2.60
CA TYR A 157 -0.10 -10.61 -2.01
C TYR A 157 1.00 -10.67 -3.09
N ARG A 158 0.86 -11.57 -4.08
CA ARG A 158 1.77 -11.65 -5.23
C ARG A 158 1.79 -10.36 -6.03
N PHE A 159 0.63 -9.77 -6.28
CA PHE A 159 0.51 -8.49 -6.96
C PHE A 159 1.20 -7.36 -6.16
N PHE A 160 1.00 -7.30 -4.84
CA PHE A 160 1.70 -6.35 -3.98
C PHE A 160 3.23 -6.48 -4.07
N CYS A 161 3.72 -7.72 -4.08
CA CYS A 161 5.14 -8.06 -4.23
C CYS A 161 5.68 -7.90 -5.66
N LEU A 162 4.85 -7.42 -6.60
CA LEU A 162 5.14 -7.35 -8.03
C LEU A 162 5.67 -8.68 -8.59
N ARG A 163 4.98 -9.76 -8.26
CA ARG A 163 5.25 -11.09 -8.80
C ARG A 163 4.08 -11.57 -9.65
N PRO A 164 4.35 -12.44 -10.64
CA PRO A 164 3.31 -13.14 -11.37
C PRO A 164 2.29 -13.79 -10.42
N MET A 165 1.01 -13.55 -10.68
CA MET A 165 -0.10 -14.22 -10.01
C MET A 165 -0.15 -15.68 -10.45
N GLN A 166 -0.91 -16.50 -9.74
CA GLN A 166 -0.92 -17.94 -9.97
C GLN A 166 -1.40 -18.31 -11.38
N ASP A 167 -2.43 -17.65 -11.89
CA ASP A 167 -3.02 -17.95 -13.20
C ASP A 167 -2.23 -17.38 -14.38
N GLU A 168 -1.11 -16.69 -14.12
CA GLU A 168 -0.24 -16.24 -15.18
C GLU A 168 0.71 -17.34 -15.63
N ARG A 169 1.06 -17.37 -16.93
CA ARG A 169 2.01 -18.34 -17.50
C ARG A 169 3.37 -18.38 -16.80
N GLN A 170 3.73 -17.31 -16.08
CA GLN A 170 4.99 -17.13 -15.36
C GLN A 170 4.80 -17.20 -13.83
N GLY A 171 3.59 -17.54 -13.37
CA GLY A 171 3.25 -17.77 -11.98
C GLY A 171 4.10 -18.89 -11.40
N ALA A 172 4.91 -18.56 -10.39
CA ALA A 172 5.58 -19.59 -9.60
C ALA A 172 4.52 -20.47 -8.92
N PRO A 173 4.63 -21.81 -8.94
CA PRO A 173 3.77 -22.68 -8.16
C PRO A 173 3.79 -22.29 -6.66
N PRO A 174 2.73 -22.55 -5.89
CA PRO A 174 2.69 -22.21 -4.46
C PRO A 174 3.83 -22.82 -3.63
N ASP A 175 4.36 -23.97 -4.04
CA ASP A 175 5.45 -24.67 -3.36
C ASP A 175 6.84 -24.26 -3.86
N ASP A 176 6.93 -23.33 -4.82
CA ASP A 176 8.18 -22.86 -5.36
C ASP A 176 8.90 -21.94 -4.33
N PRO A 177 10.18 -22.18 -3.99
CA PRO A 177 10.92 -21.32 -3.07
C PRO A 177 11.03 -19.85 -3.52
N SER A 178 10.89 -19.58 -4.82
CA SER A 178 10.89 -18.22 -5.38
C SER A 178 9.55 -17.50 -5.23
N ALA A 179 8.47 -18.23 -4.92
CA ALA A 179 7.16 -17.64 -4.68
C ALA A 179 7.22 -16.71 -3.46
N PRO A 180 6.61 -15.52 -3.53
CA PRO A 180 6.73 -14.51 -2.48
C PRO A 180 6.19 -14.95 -1.12
N GLU A 181 5.24 -15.89 -1.11
CA GLU A 181 4.71 -16.49 0.12
C GLU A 181 5.71 -17.36 0.88
N ASN A 182 6.79 -17.78 0.22
CA ASN A 182 7.84 -18.63 0.77
C ASN A 182 9.13 -17.86 1.09
N TRP A 183 9.15 -16.54 0.89
CA TRP A 183 10.32 -15.73 1.20
C TRP A 183 10.62 -15.72 2.70
N VAL A 184 11.89 -15.95 3.01
CA VAL A 184 12.45 -15.80 4.36
C VAL A 184 13.53 -14.73 4.30
N PHE A 185 13.31 -13.61 4.98
CA PHE A 185 14.29 -12.51 4.99
C PHE A 185 15.24 -12.66 6.18
N THR A 186 16.53 -12.55 5.89
CA THR A 186 17.56 -12.42 6.93
C THR A 186 17.64 -10.98 7.43
N ASP A 187 18.40 -10.79 8.50
CA ASP A 187 18.55 -9.48 9.14
C ASP A 187 19.17 -8.43 8.20
N GLU A 188 20.03 -8.85 7.26
CA GLU A 188 20.71 -7.98 6.30
C GLU A 188 19.77 -7.40 5.25
N VAL A 189 18.77 -8.19 4.82
CA VAL A 189 17.80 -7.81 3.77
C VAL A 189 16.44 -7.42 4.34
N TRP A 190 16.36 -7.21 5.66
CA TRP A 190 15.10 -6.96 6.36
C TRP A 190 14.31 -5.76 5.80
N HIS A 191 15.01 -4.72 5.36
CA HIS A 191 14.42 -3.52 4.76
C HIS A 191 13.51 -3.82 3.55
N MET A 192 13.71 -4.94 2.85
CA MET A 192 12.86 -5.35 1.73
C MET A 192 11.46 -5.80 2.18
N ALA A 193 11.35 -6.33 3.39
CA ALA A 193 10.12 -6.89 3.91
C ALA A 193 9.29 -5.91 4.75
N THR A 194 9.84 -4.72 5.03
CA THR A 194 9.10 -3.60 5.64
C THR A 194 7.78 -3.28 4.94
N ARG A 195 7.78 -3.22 3.60
CA ARG A 195 6.58 -2.87 2.82
C ARG A 195 5.51 -3.97 2.88
N PRO A 196 5.83 -5.24 2.57
CA PRO A 196 4.88 -6.35 2.77
C PRO A 196 4.34 -6.43 4.19
N LEU A 197 5.18 -6.22 5.21
CA LEU A 197 4.70 -6.18 6.59
C LEU A 197 3.73 -5.04 6.84
N LEU A 198 4.02 -3.81 6.41
CA LEU A 198 3.11 -2.68 6.62
C LEU A 198 1.77 -2.94 5.94
N PHE A 199 1.76 -3.60 4.79
CA PHE A 199 0.53 -3.99 4.10
C PHE A 199 -0.28 -5.05 4.87
N LEU A 200 0.37 -6.10 5.36
CA LEU A 200 -0.29 -7.20 6.08
C LEU A 200 -0.67 -6.81 7.51
N CYS A 201 0.19 -6.09 8.22
CA CYS A 201 0.00 -5.70 9.62
C CYS A 201 -0.71 -4.36 9.79
N ALA A 202 -1.17 -3.73 8.70
CA ALA A 202 -2.05 -2.57 8.78
C ALA A 202 -3.28 -2.94 9.63
N LYS A 203 -3.60 -2.10 10.61
CA LYS A 203 -4.78 -2.30 11.45
C LYS A 203 -5.97 -1.55 10.86
N ASN A 204 -7.14 -2.20 10.83
CA ASN A 204 -8.41 -1.53 10.55
C ASN A 204 -8.91 -0.73 11.78
N ARG A 205 -10.07 -0.06 11.66
CA ARG A 205 -10.63 0.74 12.77
C ARG A 205 -11.03 -0.10 13.99
N ALA A 206 -11.19 -1.41 13.84
CA ALA A 206 -11.40 -2.33 14.95
C ALA A 206 -10.08 -2.75 15.63
N GLY A 207 -8.94 -2.21 15.19
CA GLY A 207 -7.62 -2.54 15.72
C GLY A 207 -7.10 -3.90 15.25
N ARG A 208 -7.66 -4.45 14.17
CA ARG A 208 -7.34 -5.80 13.68
C ARG A 208 -6.49 -5.76 12.43
N ASP A 209 -5.48 -6.61 12.34
CA ASP A 209 -4.78 -6.88 11.07
C ASP A 209 -5.47 -8.00 10.29
N VAL A 210 -4.91 -8.33 9.12
CA VAL A 210 -5.46 -9.35 8.21
C VAL A 210 -5.41 -10.76 8.81
N VAL A 211 -4.43 -11.07 9.67
CA VAL A 211 -4.33 -12.38 10.34
C VAL A 211 -5.41 -12.49 11.41
N GLU A 212 -5.57 -11.45 12.24
CA GLU A 212 -6.59 -11.40 13.27
C GLU A 212 -8.00 -11.41 12.67
N GLU A 213 -8.21 -10.71 11.54
CA GLU A 213 -9.48 -10.72 10.81
C GLU A 213 -9.81 -12.13 10.27
N ALA A 214 -8.83 -12.87 9.74
CA ALA A 214 -9.00 -14.25 9.28
C ALA A 214 -9.37 -15.19 10.44
N ARG A 215 -8.68 -15.04 11.58
CA ARG A 215 -8.90 -15.85 12.77
C ARG A 215 -10.31 -15.66 13.34
N ILE A 216 -10.77 -14.41 13.47
CA ILE A 216 -12.13 -14.11 13.99
C ILE A 216 -13.23 -14.70 13.10
N ARG A 217 -12.95 -14.86 11.81
CA ARG A 217 -13.87 -15.46 10.83
C ARG A 217 -13.80 -16.98 10.76
N GLY A 218 -12.92 -17.61 11.53
CA GLY A 218 -12.72 -19.07 11.52
C GLY A 218 -12.07 -19.59 10.23
N GLN A 219 -11.32 -18.74 9.52
CA GLN A 219 -10.67 -19.11 8.26
C GLN A 219 -9.25 -19.64 8.53
N GLU A 220 -9.17 -20.87 9.03
CA GLU A 220 -7.93 -21.46 9.51
C GLU A 220 -6.85 -21.54 8.42
N GLU A 221 -7.22 -21.93 7.20
CA GLU A 221 -6.27 -22.06 6.09
C GLU A 221 -5.63 -20.72 5.71
N ILE A 222 -6.44 -19.65 5.62
CA ILE A 222 -5.96 -18.29 5.33
C ILE A 222 -5.12 -17.77 6.49
N THR A 223 -5.52 -18.04 7.73
CA THR A 223 -4.77 -17.66 8.94
C THR A 223 -3.37 -18.27 8.90
N GLN A 224 -3.26 -19.58 8.69
CA GLN A 224 -1.98 -20.28 8.60
C GLN A 224 -1.12 -19.80 7.43
N PHE A 225 -1.74 -19.50 6.29
CA PHE A 225 -1.05 -18.93 5.14
C PHE A 225 -0.43 -17.57 5.47
N LEU A 226 -1.21 -16.65 6.02
CA LEU A 226 -0.75 -15.29 6.36
C LEU A 226 0.28 -15.30 7.51
N GLU A 227 0.09 -16.13 8.53
CA GLU A 227 1.06 -16.28 9.63
C GLU A 227 2.41 -16.78 9.14
N ARG A 228 2.42 -17.74 8.21
CA ARG A 228 3.65 -18.24 7.57
C ARG A 228 4.38 -17.13 6.84
N ILE A 229 3.66 -16.33 6.04
CA ILE A 229 4.23 -15.17 5.34
C ILE A 229 4.82 -14.18 6.36
N VAL A 230 4.03 -13.75 7.34
CA VAL A 230 4.48 -12.79 8.35
C VAL A 230 5.71 -13.32 9.12
N LYS A 231 5.76 -14.61 9.42
CA LYS A 231 6.92 -15.27 10.05
C LYS A 231 8.14 -15.31 9.13
N GLY A 232 7.96 -15.57 7.84
CA GLY A 232 9.05 -15.56 6.86
C GLY A 232 9.60 -14.15 6.62
N LEU A 233 8.72 -13.16 6.58
CA LEU A 233 9.10 -11.75 6.55
C LEU A 233 9.87 -11.38 7.82
N ASP A 234 9.31 -11.61 9.00
CA ASP A 234 9.87 -11.15 10.28
C ASP A 234 10.14 -12.31 11.26
N PRO A 235 11.19 -13.12 10.99
CA PRO A 235 11.49 -14.31 11.80
C PRO A 235 11.92 -13.96 13.23
N ASN A 236 12.50 -12.77 13.42
CA ASN A 236 13.02 -12.29 14.69
C ASN A 236 12.02 -11.41 15.46
N LEU A 237 10.77 -11.36 15.01
CA LEU A 237 9.68 -10.59 15.63
C LEU A 237 10.04 -9.10 15.85
N ARG A 238 10.82 -8.50 14.96
CA ARG A 238 11.25 -7.11 15.04
C ARG A 238 10.05 -6.16 15.07
N ARG A 239 8.95 -6.50 14.37
CA ARG A 239 7.74 -5.69 14.33
C ARG A 239 7.05 -5.52 15.70
N THR A 240 7.30 -6.44 16.64
CA THR A 240 6.71 -6.37 17.99
C THR A 240 7.51 -5.47 18.93
N ARG A 241 8.71 -5.02 18.51
CA ARG A 241 9.49 -4.04 19.25
C ARG A 241 8.73 -2.71 19.29
N GLU A 242 8.75 -2.08 20.45
CA GLU A 242 8.04 -0.81 20.67
C GLU A 242 8.47 0.25 19.65
N GLY A 243 7.49 0.83 18.95
CA GLY A 243 7.71 1.89 17.96
C GLY A 243 8.32 1.45 16.62
N GLU A 244 8.64 0.17 16.40
CA GLU A 244 9.26 -0.28 15.15
C GLU A 244 8.30 -0.19 13.96
N MET A 245 7.04 -0.58 14.16
CA MET A 245 5.99 -0.40 13.14
C MET A 245 5.80 1.07 12.78
N GLU A 246 5.79 1.96 13.78
CA GLU A 246 5.70 3.41 13.53
C GLU A 246 6.94 3.95 12.81
N ARG A 247 8.13 3.42 13.14
CA ARG A 247 9.38 3.77 12.45
C ARG A 247 9.35 3.35 10.99
N MET A 248 8.91 2.12 10.72
CA MET A 248 8.73 1.60 9.37
C MET A 248 7.72 2.45 8.59
N GLU A 249 6.59 2.78 9.20
CA GLU A 249 5.57 3.64 8.61
C GLU A 249 6.10 5.04 8.33
N ARG A 250 6.84 5.66 9.26
CA ARG A 250 7.50 6.96 9.05
C ARG A 250 8.53 6.90 7.92
N GLY A 251 9.34 5.85 7.86
CA GLY A 251 10.32 5.66 6.78
C GLY A 251 9.64 5.51 5.43
N LEU A 252 8.55 4.76 5.37
CA LEU A 252 7.71 4.66 4.19
C LEU A 252 7.14 6.04 3.83
N ARG A 253 6.55 6.74 4.81
CA ARG A 253 6.01 8.10 4.67
C ARG A 253 7.03 9.17 4.30
N ARG A 254 8.31 9.01 4.58
CA ARG A 254 9.35 9.96 4.10
C ARG A 254 9.67 9.75 2.63
N ASN A 255 9.55 8.51 2.15
CA ASN A 255 9.77 8.17 0.73
C ASN A 255 8.60 8.60 -0.18
N PHE A 256 7.47 8.90 0.44
CA PHE A 256 6.33 9.55 -0.19
C PHE A 256 6.38 11.00 0.25
N HIS A 257 6.54 11.97 -0.64
CA HIS A 257 6.34 13.37 -0.24
C HIS A 257 4.83 13.58 0.01
N PHE A 258 4.31 13.01 1.11
CA PHE A 258 2.98 13.32 1.60
C PHE A 258 3.05 14.78 2.02
N LEU A 259 2.55 15.66 1.16
CA LEU A 259 2.30 17.03 1.53
C LEU A 259 1.40 16.99 2.77
N GLY A 260 1.81 17.68 3.84
CA GLY A 260 0.97 17.82 5.02
C GLY A 260 -0.42 18.35 4.63
N SER A 261 -1.41 18.19 5.49
CA SER A 261 -2.77 18.70 5.25
C SER A 261 -2.82 20.19 4.83
N ASP A 262 -1.76 20.96 5.14
CA ASP A 262 -1.55 22.37 4.80
C ASP A 262 -0.71 22.62 3.52
N GLY A 263 -0.30 21.58 2.80
CA GLY A 263 0.49 21.72 1.57
C GLY A 263 1.94 22.16 1.78
N LYS A 264 2.43 22.20 3.03
CA LYS A 264 3.83 22.51 3.33
C LYS A 264 4.63 21.22 3.49
N GLU A 265 5.87 21.26 3.00
CA GLU A 265 6.87 20.26 3.41
C GLU A 265 7.03 20.38 4.92
N VAL A 266 6.79 19.28 5.63
CA VAL A 266 7.10 19.21 7.05
C VAL A 266 8.62 19.25 7.14
N GLU A 267 9.18 20.40 7.53
CA GLU A 267 10.58 20.50 7.92
C GLU A 267 10.78 19.64 9.18
N ASP A 268 11.12 18.38 8.97
CA ASP A 268 11.45 17.44 10.03
C ASP A 268 12.80 17.87 10.61
N SER A 269 12.77 18.65 11.68
CA SER A 269 13.94 19.16 12.42
C SER A 269 14.76 18.07 13.15
N ASP A 270 14.72 16.81 12.68
CA ASP A 270 15.36 15.64 13.27
C ASP A 270 16.29 14.89 12.29
N SER A 271 16.73 15.56 11.21
CA SER A 271 17.74 15.02 10.27
C SER A 271 19.17 14.97 10.85
N GLY A 272 19.35 15.20 12.16
CA GLY A 272 20.66 15.39 12.80
C GLY A 272 21.37 14.13 13.29
N ILE A 273 20.87 12.92 13.01
CA ILE A 273 21.48 11.67 13.53
C ILE A 273 21.94 10.76 12.39
N TYR A 274 22.74 11.32 11.49
CA TYR A 274 23.69 10.58 10.65
C TYR A 274 24.97 11.42 10.50
N ALA A 275 25.56 11.80 11.64
CA ALA A 275 26.98 12.16 11.63
C ALA A 275 27.75 10.83 11.63
N GLU A 276 28.27 10.46 10.46
CA GLU A 276 29.28 9.43 10.34
C GLU A 276 30.50 9.86 11.18
N ASP A 277 30.78 9.13 12.25
CA ASP A 277 32.09 9.18 12.92
C ASP A 277 33.11 8.58 11.96
N THR A 278 33.58 9.40 11.03
CA THR A 278 34.76 9.12 10.21
C THR A 278 35.97 9.20 11.13
N GLN A 279 36.38 8.06 11.69
CA GLN A 279 37.70 7.93 12.31
C GLN A 279 38.76 8.12 11.23
N GLU A 280 39.34 9.32 11.16
CA GLU A 280 40.61 9.57 10.49
C GLU A 280 41.70 8.76 11.20
N GLY A 281 42.00 7.59 10.65
CA GLY A 281 43.22 6.85 10.92
C GLY A 281 44.41 7.63 10.36
N GLY A 282 44.96 8.54 11.15
CA GLY A 282 46.26 9.15 10.91
C GLY A 282 47.37 8.13 11.13
N GLY A 283 47.78 7.46 10.06
CA GLY A 283 49.10 6.83 9.99
C GLY A 283 50.16 7.91 9.74
N GLN A 284 51.20 7.93 10.57
CA GLN A 284 52.50 8.48 10.18
C GLN A 284 53.59 7.50 10.59
N ASP A 285 54.22 6.93 9.56
CA ASP A 285 55.52 6.27 9.62
C ASP A 285 56.61 7.28 10.01
N SER A 286 57.48 6.88 10.94
CA SER A 286 58.92 7.18 11.00
C SER A 286 59.58 6.25 12.02
#